data_AF-A0A9D8FWL2-F1
#
_entry.id   AF-A0A9D8FWL2-F1
#
_cell.length_a   1.000
_cell.length_b   1.000
_cell.length_c   1.000
_cell.angle_alpha   90.00
_cell.angle_beta   90.00
_cell.angle_gamma   90.00
#
_symmetry.space_group_name_H-M   'P 1'
#
loop_
_entity.id
_entity.type
_entity.pdbx_description
1 polymer ?
#
loop_
_entity_poly.entity_id
_entity_poly.type
_entity_poly.pdbx_seq_one_letter_code
_entity_poly.pdbx_strand_id
1 'polypeptide(L)'
;MDEQQALRRAREALQRGECTAGQGFLYRAIQANPRSIPAWLWLSAIVGDPARERDCLVRVLRIDPQNETAQRRLSRLQPVEIALSPPSPRVLCPYCTQSITHSATVCRHCGHELDRHTTFPDAIPSHAQASPRLSLRALELALALACVALLLLVTWTRMRPPADDSVEAPASGLLPSLAEFEDSPFCRANGCRHRHNWDLGPGEVNHTFGIEANPDVLVEVSTQAGTPVRSALMFFAPSGPGPEELQLAYSFLSSIHPRATVDATVRGFVERNITTEQTHLCEADSIPFGTMRIWTGKSVGHTVSIREHCP
;
A
#
# COMPACT_ATOMS: atom_id res chain seq x y z
N MET A 1 -15.05 -24.13 12.53
CA MET A 1 -16.00 -23.61 13.53
C MET A 1 -17.10 -22.90 12.76
N ASP A 2 -18.37 -23.18 13.03
CA ASP A 2 -19.47 -22.48 12.35
C ASP A 2 -19.63 -21.04 12.86
N GLU A 3 -20.32 -20.20 12.10
CA GLU A 3 -20.55 -18.78 12.42
C GLU A 3 -21.20 -18.61 13.81
N GLN A 4 -22.23 -19.41 14.11
CA GLN A 4 -23.01 -19.23 15.34
C GLN A 4 -22.18 -19.56 16.58
N GLN A 5 -21.36 -20.60 16.51
CA GLN A 5 -20.44 -20.98 17.57
C GLN A 5 -19.34 -19.93 17.76
N ALA A 6 -18.83 -19.37 16.67
CA ALA A 6 -17.85 -18.29 16.72
C ALA A 6 -18.44 -17.02 17.35
N LEU A 7 -19.66 -16.62 16.98
CA LEU A 7 -20.34 -15.47 17.57
C LEU A 7 -20.66 -15.68 19.06
N ARG A 8 -21.08 -16.88 19.49
CA ARG A 8 -21.30 -17.17 20.91
C ARG A 8 -20.02 -17.00 21.73
N ARG A 9 -18.91 -17.59 21.27
CA ARG A 9 -17.60 -17.47 21.94
C ARG A 9 -17.06 -16.04 21.92
N ALA A 10 -17.26 -15.30 20.83
CA ALA A 10 -16.93 -13.88 20.76
C ALA A 10 -17.67 -13.09 21.85
N ARG A 11 -18.98 -13.29 21.98
CA ARG A 11 -19.79 -12.60 23.00
C ARG A 11 -19.33 -12.92 24.43
N GLU A 12 -19.08 -14.19 24.73
CA GLU A 12 -18.58 -14.63 26.04
C GLU A 12 -17.21 -14.04 26.39
N ALA A 13 -16.31 -13.92 25.41
CA ALA A 13 -15.01 -13.28 25.59
C ALA A 13 -15.15 -11.77 25.82
N LEU A 14 -15.97 -11.09 25.01
CA LEU A 14 -16.19 -9.64 25.15
C LEU A 14 -16.90 -9.26 26.46
N GLN A 15 -17.83 -10.08 26.95
CA GLN A 15 -18.46 -9.87 28.26
C GLN A 15 -17.47 -9.98 29.42
N ARG A 16 -16.41 -10.77 29.26
CA ARG A 16 -15.32 -10.91 30.22
C ARG A 16 -14.21 -9.85 30.04
N GLY A 17 -14.37 -8.93 29.09
CA GLY A 17 -13.37 -7.90 28.77
C GLY A 17 -12.17 -8.41 27.96
N GLU A 18 -12.22 -9.65 27.45
CA GLU A 18 -11.13 -10.28 26.69
C GLU A 18 -11.20 -9.86 25.21
N CYS A 19 -10.90 -8.60 24.92
CA CYS A 19 -11.04 -8.02 23.57
C CYS A 19 -10.26 -8.80 22.49
N THR A 20 -9.02 -9.21 22.76
CA THR A 20 -8.20 -9.97 21.80
C THR A 20 -8.80 -11.34 21.46
N ALA A 21 -9.27 -12.07 22.48
CA ALA A 21 -9.93 -13.36 22.27
C ALA A 21 -11.27 -13.18 21.53
N GLY A 22 -12.06 -12.16 21.90
CA GLY A 22 -13.29 -11.78 21.20
C GLY A 22 -13.06 -11.46 19.73
N GLN A 23 -12.01 -10.68 19.44
CA GLN A 23 -11.60 -10.34 18.08
C GLN A 23 -11.24 -11.58 17.25
N GLY A 24 -10.46 -12.52 17.82
CA GLY A 24 -10.15 -13.79 17.16
C GLY A 24 -11.38 -14.61 16.79
N PHE A 25 -12.38 -14.67 17.67
CA PHE A 25 -13.65 -15.35 17.37
C PHE A 25 -14.49 -14.61 16.34
N LEU A 26 -14.50 -13.27 16.33
CA LEU A 26 -15.20 -12.47 15.33
C LEU A 26 -14.62 -12.68 13.93
N TYR A 27 -13.30 -12.79 13.79
CA TYR A 27 -12.70 -13.15 12.51
C TYR A 27 -13.11 -14.53 12.03
N ARG A 28 -13.18 -15.53 12.93
CA ARG A 28 -13.67 -16.87 12.57
C ARG A 28 -15.14 -16.84 12.14
N ALA A 29 -15.96 -15.99 12.77
CA ALA A 29 -17.35 -15.78 12.35
C ALA A 29 -17.42 -15.17 10.94
N ILE A 30 -16.58 -14.18 10.64
CA ILE A 30 -16.47 -13.54 9.32
C ILE A 30 -15.97 -14.52 8.25
N GLN A 31 -14.98 -15.36 8.57
CA GLN A 31 -14.49 -16.40 7.66
C GLN A 31 -15.58 -17.42 7.33
N ALA A 32 -16.37 -17.81 8.33
CA ALA A 32 -17.50 -18.73 8.13
C ALA A 32 -18.66 -18.07 7.36
N ASN A 33 -18.93 -16.79 7.61
CA ASN A 33 -19.95 -16.01 6.91
C ASN A 33 -19.50 -14.56 6.71
N PRO A 34 -18.97 -14.22 5.52
CA PRO A 34 -18.52 -12.86 5.21
C PRO A 34 -19.63 -11.80 5.24
N ARG A 35 -20.91 -12.19 5.23
CA ARG A 35 -22.07 -11.29 5.32
C ARG A 35 -22.65 -11.18 6.73
N SER A 36 -21.92 -11.65 7.76
CA SER A 36 -22.37 -11.59 9.15
C SER A 36 -22.39 -10.16 9.70
N ILE A 37 -23.57 -9.53 9.71
CA ILE A 37 -23.78 -8.20 10.32
C ILE A 37 -23.30 -8.18 11.78
N PRO A 38 -23.64 -9.16 12.65
CA PRO A 38 -23.19 -9.15 14.04
C PRO A 38 -21.67 -9.19 14.16
N ALA A 39 -20.99 -9.99 13.33
CA ALA A 39 -19.54 -10.11 13.43
C ALA A 39 -18.84 -8.80 13.06
N TRP A 40 -19.25 -8.16 11.96
CA TRP A 40 -18.70 -6.87 11.54
C TRP A 40 -19.01 -5.75 12.53
N LEU A 41 -20.25 -5.72 13.06
CA LEU A 41 -20.69 -4.67 13.98
C LEU A 41 -20.00 -4.79 15.36
N TRP A 42 -19.76 -6.01 15.86
CA TRP A 42 -19.03 -6.21 17.11
C TRP A 42 -17.54 -5.98 16.92
N LEU A 43 -16.98 -6.37 15.76
CA LEU A 43 -15.58 -6.10 15.45
C LEU A 43 -15.30 -4.60 15.40
N SER A 44 -16.19 -3.82 14.79
CA SER A 44 -16.03 -2.35 14.77
C SER A 44 -15.98 -1.76 16.17
N ALA A 45 -16.63 -2.34 17.17
CA ALA A 45 -16.64 -1.80 18.55
C ALA A 45 -15.33 -2.01 19.31
N ILE A 46 -14.49 -2.97 18.88
CA ILE A 46 -13.32 -3.40 19.65
C ILE A 46 -12.00 -3.20 18.92
N VAL A 47 -12.05 -2.87 17.62
CA VAL A 47 -10.85 -2.79 16.77
C VAL A 47 -9.94 -1.60 17.09
N GLY A 48 -10.43 -0.63 17.87
CA GLY A 48 -9.65 0.48 18.49
C GLY A 48 -9.11 1.54 17.53
N ASP A 49 -8.95 1.20 16.25
CA ASP A 49 -8.50 2.09 15.19
C ASP A 49 -9.69 2.70 14.42
N PRO A 50 -9.81 4.05 14.33
CA PRO A 50 -10.94 4.71 13.67
C PRO A 50 -11.12 4.36 12.20
N ALA A 51 -10.03 4.10 11.46
CA ALA A 51 -10.12 3.69 10.05
C ALA A 51 -10.73 2.29 9.93
N ARG A 52 -10.28 1.33 10.74
CA ARG A 52 -10.86 -0.02 10.76
C ARG A 52 -12.27 -0.08 11.34
N GLU A 53 -12.58 0.78 12.32
CA GLU A 53 -13.95 0.93 12.79
C GLU A 53 -14.86 1.36 11.64
N ARG A 54 -14.43 2.37 10.87
CA ARG A 54 -15.12 2.84 9.67
C ARG A 54 -15.33 1.70 8.66
N ASP A 55 -14.31 0.92 8.36
CA ASP A 55 -14.40 -0.19 7.40
C ASP A 55 -15.44 -1.24 7.80
N CYS A 56 -15.41 -1.64 9.08
CA CYS A 56 -16.36 -2.61 9.60
C CYS A 56 -17.79 -2.10 9.53
N LEU A 57 -18.01 -0.80 9.77
CA LEU A 57 -19.34 -0.16 9.67
C LEU A 57 -19.80 0.00 8.22
N VAL A 58 -18.91 0.38 7.30
CA VAL A 58 -19.20 0.44 5.86
C VAL A 58 -19.62 -0.93 5.32
N ARG A 59 -18.99 -2.00 5.79
CA ARG A 59 -19.38 -3.38 5.44
C ARG A 59 -20.76 -3.75 5.93
N VAL A 60 -21.10 -3.39 7.17
CA VAL A 60 -22.46 -3.56 7.69
C VAL A 60 -23.47 -2.84 6.81
N LEU A 61 -23.20 -1.58 6.44
CA LEU A 61 -24.10 -0.79 5.59
C LEU A 61 -24.19 -1.29 4.14
N ARG A 62 -23.17 -2.00 3.64
CA ARG A 62 -23.25 -2.68 2.34
C ARG A 62 -24.17 -3.89 2.37
N ILE A 63 -24.24 -4.58 3.52
CA ILE A 63 -25.09 -5.76 3.71
C ILE A 63 -26.52 -5.34 4.07
N ASP A 64 -26.65 -4.37 4.97
CA ASP A 64 -27.89 -3.77 5.47
C ASP A 64 -27.77 -2.24 5.50
N PRO A 65 -28.17 -1.56 4.42
CA PRO A 65 -28.10 -0.10 4.32
C PRO A 65 -28.95 0.64 5.36
N GLN A 66 -29.96 -0.01 5.95
CA GLN A 66 -30.86 0.57 6.94
C GLN A 66 -30.37 0.36 8.37
N ASN A 67 -29.17 -0.18 8.57
CA ASN A 67 -28.64 -0.44 9.90
C ASN A 67 -28.35 0.85 10.67
N GLU A 68 -29.30 1.31 11.48
CA GLU A 68 -29.20 2.57 12.24
C GLU A 68 -27.99 2.61 13.17
N THR A 69 -27.55 1.46 13.69
CA THR A 69 -26.38 1.39 14.56
C THR A 69 -25.11 1.68 13.78
N ALA A 70 -24.97 1.09 12.58
CA ALA A 70 -23.83 1.36 11.74
C ALA A 70 -23.81 2.79 11.21
N GLN A 71 -24.95 3.33 10.76
CA GLN A 71 -25.08 4.71 10.31
C GLN A 71 -24.67 5.71 11.39
N ARG A 72 -25.21 5.55 12.62
CA ARG A 72 -24.93 6.45 13.75
C ARG A 72 -23.48 6.39 14.21
N ARG A 73 -22.83 5.23 14.15
CA ARG A 73 -21.41 5.10 14.52
C ARG A 73 -20.52 5.67 13.42
N LEU A 74 -20.86 5.44 12.16
CA LEU A 74 -20.10 5.95 11.03
C LEU A 74 -20.11 7.49 10.97
N SER A 75 -21.24 8.13 11.25
CA SER A 75 -21.34 9.59 11.30
C SER A 75 -20.50 10.23 12.42
N ARG A 76 -20.22 9.49 13.51
CA ARG A 76 -19.33 9.95 14.59
C ARG A 76 -17.84 9.82 14.23
N LEU A 77 -17.51 8.98 13.25
CA LEU A 77 -16.14 8.77 12.77
C LEU A 77 -15.77 9.67 11.61
N GLN A 78 -16.75 10.32 10.97
CA GLN A 78 -16.44 11.34 9.97
C GLN A 78 -15.74 12.51 10.69
N PRO A 79 -14.54 12.91 10.26
CA PRO A 79 -14.05 14.24 10.60
C PRO A 79 -15.15 15.21 10.18
N VAL A 80 -15.45 16.21 11.02
CA VAL A 80 -16.29 17.34 10.62
C VAL A 80 -15.75 17.80 9.27
N GLU A 81 -16.52 17.56 8.22
CA GLU A 81 -16.20 17.91 6.85
C GLU A 81 -15.93 19.42 6.87
N ILE A 82 -14.67 19.82 6.65
CA ILE A 82 -14.39 21.18 6.21
C ILE A 82 -15.19 21.31 4.92
N ALA A 83 -16.23 22.13 4.98
CA ALA A 83 -17.20 22.32 3.93
C ALA A 83 -16.53 22.47 2.55
N LEU A 84 -17.04 21.68 1.60
CA LEU A 84 -16.96 21.83 0.15
C LEU A 84 -16.41 23.18 -0.32
N SER A 85 -15.19 23.17 -0.86
CA SER A 85 -14.86 24.03 -1.99
C SER A 85 -14.39 23.14 -3.14
N PRO A 86 -14.94 23.27 -4.35
CA PRO A 86 -14.46 22.51 -5.50
C PRO A 86 -12.96 22.79 -5.71
N PRO A 87 -12.18 21.82 -6.22
CA PRO A 87 -10.77 22.06 -6.52
C PRO A 87 -10.66 23.30 -7.41
N SER A 88 -9.86 24.27 -6.97
CA SER A 88 -9.69 25.52 -7.71
C SER A 88 -9.25 25.21 -9.14
N PRO A 89 -9.89 25.78 -10.17
CA PRO A 89 -9.58 25.46 -11.57
C PRO A 89 -8.08 25.66 -11.83
N ARG A 90 -7.49 24.75 -12.60
CA ARG A 90 -6.09 24.88 -13.04
C ARG A 90 -6.03 25.70 -14.33
N VAL A 91 -5.04 26.57 -14.42
CA VAL A 91 -4.74 27.37 -15.62
C VAL A 91 -3.26 27.23 -15.96
N LEU A 92 -2.87 27.61 -17.18
CA LEU A 92 -1.46 27.65 -17.56
C LEU A 92 -0.82 28.95 -17.08
N CYS A 93 0.39 28.86 -16.53
CA CYS A 93 1.18 30.04 -16.23
C CYS A 93 1.51 30.80 -17.54
N PRO A 94 1.28 32.12 -17.62
CA PRO A 94 1.53 32.88 -18.84
C PRO A 94 3.03 32.97 -19.20
N TYR A 95 3.93 32.76 -18.23
CA TYR A 95 5.37 32.88 -18.44
C TYR A 95 6.06 31.56 -18.81
N CYS A 96 5.69 30.46 -18.14
CA CYS A 96 6.37 29.17 -18.30
C CYS A 96 5.47 28.04 -18.82
N THR A 97 4.21 28.34 -19.10
CA THR A 97 3.18 27.42 -19.64
C THR A 97 2.92 26.15 -18.81
N GLN A 98 3.42 26.08 -17.58
CA GLN A 98 3.13 24.99 -16.66
C GLN A 98 1.77 25.17 -15.95
N SER A 99 1.15 24.05 -15.59
CA SER A 99 -0.16 24.05 -14.90
C SER A 99 -0.04 24.57 -13.46
N ILE A 100 -0.86 25.57 -13.13
CA ILE A 100 -0.92 26.21 -11.81
C ILE A 100 -2.39 26.31 -11.34
N THR A 101 -2.63 26.48 -10.04
CA THR A 101 -3.96 26.82 -9.52
C THR A 101 -4.32 28.26 -9.90
N HIS A 102 -5.55 28.52 -10.34
CA HIS A 102 -6.01 29.86 -10.77
C HIS A 102 -5.88 30.94 -9.67
N SER A 103 -5.83 30.54 -8.41
CA SER A 103 -5.61 31.45 -7.27
C SER A 103 -4.14 31.75 -6.97
N ALA A 104 -3.18 31.14 -7.67
CA ALA A 104 -1.75 31.32 -7.41
C ALA A 104 -1.31 32.77 -7.69
N THR A 105 -0.67 33.40 -6.71
CA THR A 105 -0.05 34.73 -6.84
C THR A 105 1.42 34.66 -7.22
N VAL A 106 2.04 33.49 -7.14
CA VAL A 106 3.42 33.22 -7.59
C VAL A 106 3.47 31.85 -8.26
N CYS A 107 4.10 31.75 -9.43
CA CYS A 107 4.27 30.48 -10.12
C CYS A 107 5.32 29.61 -9.42
N ARG A 108 4.92 28.41 -8.97
CA ARG A 108 5.85 27.45 -8.34
C ARG A 108 6.95 26.90 -9.26
N HIS A 109 6.82 27.07 -10.58
CA HIS A 109 7.75 26.52 -11.55
C HIS A 109 8.80 27.53 -12.01
N CYS A 110 8.42 28.80 -12.22
CA CYS A 110 9.34 29.85 -12.68
C CYS A 110 9.54 31.00 -11.69
N GLY A 111 8.84 31.01 -10.55
CA GLY A 111 9.00 32.01 -9.50
C GLY A 111 8.43 33.40 -9.81
N HIS A 112 7.77 33.61 -10.95
CA HIS A 112 7.16 34.90 -11.30
C HIS A 112 5.88 35.16 -10.49
N GLU A 113 5.70 36.41 -10.06
CA GLU A 113 4.44 36.92 -9.51
C GLU A 113 3.35 36.98 -10.60
N LEU A 114 2.12 36.65 -10.23
CA LEU A 114 0.96 36.51 -11.11
C LEU A 114 -0.14 37.48 -10.65
N ASP A 115 -0.27 38.61 -11.34
CA ASP A 115 -1.29 39.62 -11.04
C ASP A 115 -2.65 39.29 -11.68
N ARG A 116 -3.74 39.44 -10.92
CA ARG A 116 -5.12 39.06 -11.30
C ARG A 116 -5.78 39.96 -12.37
N HIS A 117 -5.03 40.78 -13.11
CA HIS A 117 -5.59 41.78 -14.02
C HIS A 117 -5.12 41.68 -15.47
N THR A 118 -4.44 40.61 -15.88
CA THR A 118 -4.02 40.44 -17.27
C THR A 118 -5.14 39.82 -18.11
N THR A 119 -5.83 40.68 -18.87
CA THR A 119 -6.73 40.34 -19.96
C THR A 119 -6.01 39.38 -20.92
N PHE A 120 -6.61 38.22 -21.19
CA PHE A 120 -6.13 37.26 -22.18
C PHE A 120 -6.15 37.91 -23.57
N PRO A 121 -5.00 38.06 -24.26
CA PRO A 121 -5.00 38.38 -25.67
C PRO A 121 -5.21 37.08 -26.46
N ASP A 122 -6.26 37.07 -27.28
CA ASP A 122 -6.40 36.11 -28.38
C ASP A 122 -5.27 36.35 -29.41
N ALA A 123 -4.62 35.24 -29.80
CA ALA A 123 -3.78 35.05 -30.99
C ALA A 123 -2.26 35.43 -31.00
N ILE A 124 -1.44 34.36 -31.08
CA ILE A 124 -0.21 34.03 -31.87
C ILE A 124 0.89 35.11 -32.12
N PRO A 125 2.20 34.82 -31.90
CA PRO A 125 3.06 34.21 -32.94
C PRO A 125 4.08 33.15 -32.46
N SER A 126 4.43 32.26 -33.38
CA SER A 126 5.51 31.27 -33.29
C SER A 126 6.87 31.95 -33.15
N HIS A 127 7.62 31.64 -32.09
CA HIS A 127 9.05 31.95 -32.00
C HIS A 127 9.87 30.65 -31.87
N ALA A 128 10.82 30.54 -32.80
CA ALA A 128 11.73 29.42 -32.96
C ALA A 128 12.59 29.18 -31.72
N GLN A 129 12.63 27.92 -31.28
CA GLN A 129 13.54 27.45 -30.24
C GLN A 129 14.98 27.48 -30.76
N ALA A 130 15.86 28.23 -30.08
CA ALA A 130 17.30 28.12 -30.26
C ALA A 130 17.79 26.83 -29.59
N SER A 131 18.46 25.98 -30.38
CA SER A 131 19.12 24.77 -29.87
C SER A 131 20.37 25.13 -29.06
N PRO A 132 20.61 24.50 -27.90
CA PRO A 132 21.87 24.66 -27.20
C PRO A 132 22.98 23.92 -27.97
N ARG A 133 24.00 24.66 -28.40
CA ARG A 133 25.24 24.05 -28.89
C ARG A 133 26.06 23.60 -27.68
N LEU A 134 26.04 22.29 -27.37
CA LEU A 134 26.99 21.71 -26.42
C LEU A 134 28.42 21.94 -26.93
N SER A 135 29.24 22.57 -26.09
CA SER A 135 30.66 22.77 -26.39
C SER A 135 31.44 21.46 -26.20
N LEU A 136 32.47 21.22 -27.02
CA LEU A 136 33.32 20.03 -26.94
C LEU A 136 33.93 19.82 -25.53
N ARG A 137 34.20 20.90 -24.79
CA ARG A 137 34.72 20.84 -23.43
C ARG A 137 33.74 20.20 -22.43
N ALA A 138 32.44 20.36 -22.64
CA ALA A 138 31.42 19.73 -21.80
C ALA A 138 31.36 18.20 -22.04
N LEU A 139 31.61 17.76 -23.27
CA LEU A 139 31.69 16.34 -23.62
C LEU A 139 32.95 15.69 -23.04
N GLU A 140 34.10 16.36 -23.11
CA GLU A 140 35.35 15.87 -22.52
C GLU A 140 35.25 15.67 -21.00
N LEU A 141 34.66 16.63 -20.29
CA LEU A 141 34.48 16.53 -18.84
C LEU A 141 33.54 15.38 -18.45
N ALA A 142 32.45 15.18 -19.22
CA ALA A 142 31.50 14.10 -18.99
C ALA A 142 32.14 12.71 -19.21
N LEU A 143 32.96 12.55 -20.26
CA LEU A 143 33.71 11.31 -20.50
C LEU A 143 34.73 11.03 -19.39
N ALA A 144 35.47 12.05 -18.93
CA ALA A 144 36.44 11.88 -17.85
C ALA A 144 35.78 11.41 -16.55
N LEU A 145 34.65 12.00 -16.18
CA LEU A 145 33.88 11.60 -14.99
C LEU A 145 33.33 10.17 -15.11
N ALA A 146 32.84 9.79 -16.30
CA ALA A 146 32.38 8.42 -16.54
C ALA A 146 33.52 7.39 -16.41
N CYS A 147 34.73 7.70 -16.91
CA CYS A 147 35.90 6.84 -16.74
C CYS A 147 36.30 6.67 -15.27
N VAL A 148 36.30 7.76 -14.48
CA VAL A 148 36.60 7.69 -13.04
C VAL A 148 35.56 6.83 -12.30
N ALA A 149 34.28 7.01 -12.59
CA ALA A 149 33.22 6.19 -12.00
C ALA A 149 33.39 4.70 -12.33
N LEU A 150 33.78 4.37 -13.58
CA LEU A 150 34.03 3.00 -14.00
C LEU A 150 35.24 2.37 -13.29
N LEU A 151 36.32 3.13 -13.11
CA LEU A 151 37.50 2.70 -12.36
C LEU A 151 37.18 2.46 -10.88
N LEU A 152 36.37 3.34 -10.27
CA LEU A 152 35.89 3.15 -8.90
C LEU A 152 35.00 1.91 -8.79
N LEU A 153 34.14 1.64 -9.77
CA LEU A 153 33.29 0.47 -9.78
C LEU A 153 34.10 -0.84 -9.91
N VAL A 154 35.11 -0.85 -10.77
CA VAL A 154 36.02 -2.01 -10.98
C VAL A 154 36.91 -2.26 -9.76
N THR A 155 37.37 -1.20 -9.09
CA THR A 155 38.15 -1.35 -7.86
C THR A 155 37.28 -1.81 -6.69
N TRP A 156 36.04 -1.33 -6.60
CA TRP A 156 35.07 -1.80 -5.61
C TRP A 156 34.70 -3.28 -5.79
N THR A 157 34.49 -3.75 -7.02
CA THR A 157 34.21 -5.18 -7.27
C THR A 157 35.38 -6.09 -6.93
N ARG A 158 36.63 -5.64 -7.10
CA ARG A 158 37.84 -6.39 -6.71
C ARG A 158 38.07 -6.45 -5.20
N MET A 159 37.57 -5.46 -4.45
CA MET A 159 37.73 -5.40 -2.99
C MET A 159 36.56 -6.03 -2.23
N ARG A 160 35.55 -6.57 -2.93
CA ARG A 160 34.43 -7.26 -2.29
C ARG A 160 34.93 -8.59 -1.70
N PRO A 161 34.87 -8.79 -0.37
CA PRO A 161 35.24 -10.06 0.23
C PRO A 161 34.32 -11.18 -0.33
N PRO A 162 34.83 -12.42 -0.47
CA PRO A 162 34.00 -13.54 -0.89
C PRO A 162 32.84 -13.70 0.09
N ALA A 163 31.64 -13.89 -0.45
CA ALA A 163 30.47 -14.18 0.36
C ALA A 163 30.72 -15.50 1.12
N ASP A 164 30.51 -15.48 2.43
CA ASP A 164 30.50 -16.66 3.26
C ASP A 164 29.22 -17.46 2.93
N ASP A 165 29.35 -18.47 2.07
CA ASP A 165 28.27 -19.33 1.57
C ASP A 165 27.77 -20.36 2.61
N SER A 166 28.08 -20.18 3.89
CA SER A 166 27.80 -21.18 4.93
C SER A 166 26.46 -21.03 5.66
N VAL A 167 25.61 -20.06 5.28
CA VAL A 167 24.23 -19.99 5.81
C VAL A 167 23.29 -20.53 4.73
N GLU A 168 22.92 -21.80 4.90
CA GLU A 168 21.86 -22.44 4.13
C GLU A 168 20.60 -21.58 4.22
N ALA A 169 20.32 -20.85 3.14
CA ALA A 169 19.23 -19.89 3.08
C ALA A 169 17.88 -20.61 3.18
N PRO A 170 16.87 -20.02 3.85
CA PRO A 170 15.57 -20.66 3.95
C PRO A 170 14.97 -20.90 2.56
N ALA A 171 14.30 -22.05 2.42
CA ALA A 171 13.63 -22.48 1.20
C ALA A 171 12.43 -21.59 0.80
N SER A 172 11.90 -20.82 1.74
CA SER A 172 10.82 -19.86 1.53
C SER A 172 11.36 -18.60 0.84
N GLY A 173 10.82 -18.24 -0.33
CA GLY A 173 11.26 -17.08 -1.10
C GLY A 173 11.13 -15.71 -0.40
N LEU A 174 10.43 -15.65 0.75
CA LEU A 174 10.33 -14.44 1.60
C LEU A 174 11.55 -14.24 2.52
N LEU A 175 11.57 -13.08 3.17
CA LEU A 175 12.44 -12.81 4.31
C LEU A 175 12.33 -13.92 5.38
N PRO A 176 13.45 -14.31 6.01
CA PRO A 176 13.55 -15.48 6.89
C PRO A 176 12.89 -15.28 8.25
N SER A 177 12.64 -14.04 8.68
CA SER A 177 12.04 -13.75 9.99
C SER A 177 11.19 -12.47 9.95
N LEU A 178 10.33 -12.31 10.96
CA LEU A 178 9.56 -11.09 11.14
C LEU A 178 10.45 -9.87 11.41
N ALA A 179 11.56 -10.05 12.15
CA ALA A 179 12.51 -8.98 12.42
C ALA A 179 13.15 -8.44 11.13
N GLU A 180 13.49 -9.32 10.19
CA GLU A 180 14.01 -8.89 8.89
C GLU A 180 12.97 -8.14 8.05
N PHE A 181 11.68 -8.46 8.20
CA PHE A 181 10.62 -7.68 7.59
C PHE A 181 10.53 -6.27 8.19
N GLU A 182 10.59 -6.14 9.51
CA GLU A 182 10.61 -4.85 10.20
C GLU A 182 11.82 -4.00 9.81
N ASP A 183 12.98 -4.66 9.62
CA ASP A 183 14.22 -4.06 9.12
C ASP A 183 14.30 -3.99 7.59
N SER A 184 13.21 -4.24 6.87
CA SER A 184 13.25 -4.18 5.40
C SER A 184 13.39 -2.73 4.89
N PRO A 185 13.93 -2.51 3.67
CA PRO A 185 13.95 -1.18 3.05
C PRO A 185 12.56 -0.54 2.97
N PHE A 186 11.54 -1.35 2.70
CA PHE A 186 10.14 -0.91 2.71
C PHE A 186 9.73 -0.34 4.06
N CYS A 187 10.00 -1.06 5.16
CA CYS A 187 9.56 -0.61 6.48
C CYS A 187 10.32 0.60 7.00
N ARG A 188 11.63 0.69 6.73
CA ARG A 188 12.40 1.91 7.04
C ARG A 188 11.91 3.14 6.27
N ALA A 189 11.57 2.97 4.99
CA ALA A 189 11.15 4.08 4.15
C ALA A 189 9.75 4.61 4.50
N ASN A 190 8.86 3.74 5.01
CA ASN A 190 7.45 4.09 5.19
C ASN A 190 6.99 4.11 6.67
N GLY A 191 7.86 3.78 7.61
CA GLY A 191 7.55 3.76 9.05
C GLY A 191 6.54 2.67 9.40
N CYS A 192 6.89 1.40 9.19
CA CYS A 192 6.05 0.28 9.65
C CYS A 192 5.96 0.28 11.17
N ARG A 193 4.74 0.20 11.71
CA ARG A 193 4.50 -0.07 13.14
C ARG A 193 3.68 -1.31 13.32
N HIS A 194 4.22 -2.28 14.05
CA HIS A 194 3.45 -3.42 14.51
C HIS A 194 2.25 -2.93 15.33
N ARG A 195 1.04 -3.31 14.92
CA ARG A 195 -0.20 -2.90 15.57
C ARG A 195 -0.68 -3.99 16.54
N HIS A 196 -0.80 -5.19 16.02
CA HIS A 196 -1.36 -6.35 16.72
C HIS A 196 -1.10 -7.61 15.89
N ASN A 197 -1.30 -8.75 16.52
CA ASN A 197 -1.27 -10.04 15.88
C ASN A 197 -2.45 -10.91 16.33
N TRP A 198 -2.70 -12.01 15.60
CA TRP A 198 -3.68 -13.02 16.00
C TRP A 198 -3.32 -14.40 15.45
N ASP A 199 -3.75 -15.43 16.16
CA ASP A 199 -3.52 -16.82 15.77
C ASP A 199 -4.44 -17.25 14.62
N LEU A 200 -3.84 -17.76 13.55
CA LEU A 200 -4.54 -18.36 12.40
C LEU A 200 -4.75 -19.87 12.58
N GLY A 201 -3.89 -20.51 13.38
CA GLY A 201 -3.92 -21.94 13.64
C GLY A 201 -2.71 -22.39 14.46
N PRO A 202 -2.52 -23.70 14.67
CA PRO A 202 -1.37 -24.21 15.41
C PRO A 202 -0.03 -23.75 14.80
N GLY A 203 0.65 -22.84 15.50
CA GLY A 203 1.93 -22.28 15.07
C GLY A 203 1.86 -21.24 13.95
N GLU A 204 0.66 -20.86 13.50
CA GLU A 204 0.48 -19.82 12.48
C GLU A 204 -0.06 -18.53 13.13
N VAL A 205 0.65 -17.42 12.94
CA VAL A 205 0.30 -16.11 13.50
C VAL A 205 0.28 -15.08 12.37
N ASN A 206 -0.77 -14.26 12.32
CA ASN A 206 -0.81 -13.09 11.45
C ASN A 206 -0.39 -11.84 12.21
N HIS A 207 0.61 -11.12 11.70
CA HIS A 207 1.09 -9.85 12.24
C HIS A 207 0.63 -8.71 11.34
N THR A 208 0.00 -7.69 11.91
CA THR A 208 -0.45 -6.52 11.15
C THR A 208 0.38 -5.30 11.49
N PHE A 209 0.84 -4.63 10.44
CA PHE A 209 1.59 -3.40 10.51
C PHE A 209 0.81 -2.27 9.85
N GLY A 210 0.76 -1.12 10.53
CA GLY A 210 0.34 0.13 9.90
C GLY A 210 1.54 0.84 9.30
N ILE A 211 1.30 1.65 8.27
CA ILE A 211 2.33 2.45 7.63
C ILE A 211 2.14 3.92 8.05
N GLU A 212 3.14 4.53 8.69
CA GLU A 212 3.06 5.94 9.11
C GLU A 212 2.93 6.89 7.92
N ALA A 213 3.64 6.61 6.82
CA ALA A 213 3.60 7.41 5.61
C ALA A 213 2.23 7.36 4.90
N ASN A 214 1.42 6.32 5.14
CA ASN A 214 0.09 6.18 4.54
C ASN A 214 -0.87 5.42 5.49
N PRO A 215 -1.75 6.12 6.22
CA PRO A 215 -2.63 5.50 7.21
C PRO A 215 -3.72 4.61 6.60
N ASP A 216 -4.01 4.75 5.30
CA ASP A 216 -5.00 3.94 4.58
C ASP A 216 -4.38 2.63 4.03
N VAL A 217 -3.15 2.31 4.44
CA VAL A 217 -2.43 1.11 4.02
C VAL A 217 -2.05 0.27 5.22
N LEU A 218 -2.37 -1.02 5.12
CA LEU A 218 -1.93 -2.04 6.08
C LEU A 218 -1.08 -3.09 5.39
N VAL A 219 -0.13 -3.62 6.15
CA VAL A 219 0.63 -4.80 5.79
C VAL A 219 0.25 -5.93 6.73
N GLU A 220 0.03 -7.11 6.18
CA GLU A 220 -0.08 -8.35 6.94
C GLU A 220 1.09 -9.26 6.58
N VAL A 221 1.75 -9.81 7.59
CA VAL A 221 2.77 -10.84 7.46
C VAL A 221 2.33 -12.02 8.30
N SER A 222 2.02 -13.15 7.67
CA SER A 222 1.69 -14.39 8.38
C SER A 222 2.94 -15.24 8.51
N THR A 223 3.18 -15.76 9.72
CA THR A 223 4.34 -16.58 10.05
C THR A 223 3.92 -17.97 10.48
N GLN A 224 4.62 -19.01 10.04
CA GLN A 224 4.54 -20.37 10.55
C GLN A 224 5.79 -20.64 11.39
N ALA A 225 5.62 -20.94 12.68
CA ALA A 225 6.73 -21.14 13.63
C ALA A 225 7.77 -19.99 13.61
N GLY A 226 7.31 -18.75 13.38
CA GLY A 226 8.15 -17.54 13.33
C GLY A 226 8.68 -17.17 11.94
N THR A 227 8.57 -18.07 10.95
CA THR A 227 9.03 -17.82 9.58
C THR A 227 7.91 -17.25 8.72
N PRO A 228 8.10 -16.11 8.02
CA PRO A 228 7.11 -15.58 7.08
C PRO A 228 6.75 -16.57 5.96
N VAL A 229 5.46 -16.87 5.84
CA VAL A 229 4.90 -17.77 4.79
C VAL A 229 3.96 -17.04 3.82
N ARG A 230 3.45 -15.88 4.24
CA ARG A 230 2.54 -15.05 3.46
C ARG A 230 2.76 -13.60 3.82
N SER A 231 2.70 -12.72 2.82
CA SER A 231 2.59 -11.28 3.05
C SER A 231 1.51 -10.67 2.17
N ALA A 232 0.86 -9.61 2.64
CA ALA A 232 -0.14 -8.86 1.91
C ALA A 232 -0.06 -7.38 2.21
N LEU A 233 -0.19 -6.56 1.16
CA LEU A 233 -0.37 -5.11 1.26
C LEU A 233 -1.81 -4.79 0.86
N MET A 234 -2.51 -4.04 1.69
CA MET A 234 -3.92 -3.69 1.48
C MET A 234 -4.11 -2.19 1.47
N PHE A 235 -4.78 -1.68 0.44
CA PHE A 235 -5.20 -0.29 0.31
C PHE A 235 -6.69 -0.15 0.56
N PHE A 236 -7.06 0.72 1.50
CA PHE A 236 -8.44 0.97 1.90
C PHE A 236 -9.04 2.24 1.25
N ALA A 237 -8.30 2.89 0.35
CA ALA A 237 -8.76 4.07 -0.38
C ALA A 237 -10.01 3.77 -1.24
N PRO A 238 -11.08 4.60 -1.19
CA PRO A 238 -12.32 4.38 -1.94
C PRO A 238 -12.13 4.35 -3.47
N SER A 239 -11.21 5.16 -3.98
CA SER A 239 -10.90 5.28 -5.42
C SER A 239 -9.95 4.21 -5.94
N GLY A 240 -9.41 3.36 -5.05
CA GLY A 240 -8.33 2.43 -5.38
C GLY A 240 -6.95 3.07 -5.48
N PRO A 241 -5.91 2.24 -5.65
CA PRO A 241 -4.52 2.68 -5.64
C PRO A 241 -4.18 3.48 -6.91
N GLY A 242 -3.63 4.67 -6.73
CA GLY A 242 -3.04 5.48 -7.79
C GLY A 242 -1.57 5.13 -8.05
N PRO A 243 -0.86 5.96 -8.82
CA PRO A 243 0.54 5.71 -9.18
C PRO A 243 1.49 5.60 -7.98
N GLU A 244 1.26 6.38 -6.92
CA GLU A 244 2.08 6.35 -5.71
C GLU A 244 1.85 5.07 -4.90
N GLU A 245 0.60 4.64 -4.76
CA GLU A 245 0.22 3.38 -4.12
C GLU A 245 0.74 2.17 -4.89
N LEU A 246 0.70 2.20 -6.21
CA LEU A 246 1.30 1.15 -7.05
C LEU A 246 2.82 1.09 -6.85
N GLN A 247 3.49 2.24 -6.79
CA GLN A 247 4.92 2.27 -6.50
C GLN A 247 5.24 1.77 -5.09
N LEU A 248 4.37 2.02 -4.11
CA LEU A 248 4.45 1.45 -2.77
C LEU A 248 4.34 -0.09 -2.82
N ALA A 249 3.39 -0.63 -3.59
CA ALA A 249 3.24 -2.08 -3.79
C ALA A 249 4.48 -2.72 -4.42
N TYR A 250 5.10 -2.06 -5.40
CA TYR A 250 6.33 -2.55 -6.02
C TYR A 250 7.54 -2.52 -5.09
N SER A 251 7.65 -1.47 -4.27
CA SER A 251 8.66 -1.36 -3.22
C SER A 251 8.51 -2.46 -2.17
N PHE A 252 7.26 -2.74 -1.77
CA PHE A 252 6.91 -3.83 -0.85
C PHE A 252 7.37 -5.19 -1.40
N LEU A 253 6.91 -5.57 -2.60
CA LEU A 253 7.25 -6.85 -3.24
C LEU A 253 8.76 -7.05 -3.39
N SER A 254 9.49 -5.99 -3.79
CA SER A 254 10.94 -6.04 -3.95
C SER A 254 11.68 -6.19 -2.61
N SER A 255 11.12 -5.64 -1.52
CA SER A 255 11.76 -5.67 -0.20
C SER A 255 11.55 -7.00 0.53
N ILE A 256 10.39 -7.63 0.35
CA ILE A 256 10.04 -8.86 1.06
C ILE A 256 10.49 -10.14 0.34
N HIS A 257 10.85 -10.04 -0.94
CA HIS A 257 11.37 -11.16 -1.73
C HIS A 257 12.59 -10.70 -2.56
N PRO A 258 13.74 -10.43 -1.92
CA PRO A 258 14.89 -9.78 -2.55
C PRO A 258 15.53 -10.57 -3.71
N ARG A 259 15.19 -11.87 -3.84
CA ARG A 259 15.64 -12.73 -4.94
C ARG A 259 14.73 -12.73 -6.17
N ALA A 260 13.57 -12.06 -6.11
CA ALA A 260 12.65 -11.93 -7.24
C ALA A 260 12.60 -10.48 -7.73
N THR A 261 12.36 -10.33 -9.03
CA THR A 261 12.40 -9.02 -9.70
C THR A 261 11.00 -8.55 -10.04
N VAL A 262 10.67 -7.32 -9.63
CA VAL A 262 9.42 -6.65 -10.04
C VAL A 262 9.61 -6.01 -11.42
N ASP A 263 9.52 -6.86 -12.46
CA ASP A 263 9.66 -6.49 -13.87
C ASP A 263 8.36 -5.92 -14.48
N ALA A 264 8.38 -5.62 -15.78
CA ALA A 264 7.21 -5.09 -16.50
C ALA A 264 6.01 -6.06 -16.50
N THR A 265 6.27 -7.37 -16.46
CA THR A 265 5.24 -8.40 -16.45
C THR A 265 4.49 -8.39 -15.12
N VAL A 266 5.24 -8.36 -14.01
CA VAL A 266 4.67 -8.26 -12.64
C VAL A 266 3.92 -6.95 -12.46
N ARG A 267 4.51 -5.81 -12.86
CA ARG A 267 3.86 -4.48 -12.76
C ARG A 267 2.54 -4.45 -13.52
N GLY A 268 2.56 -4.86 -14.79
CA GLY A 268 1.35 -4.90 -15.60
C GLY A 268 0.30 -5.87 -15.06
N PHE A 269 0.70 -6.99 -14.47
CA PHE A 269 -0.22 -7.92 -13.81
C PHE A 269 -0.91 -7.27 -12.60
N VAL A 270 -0.14 -6.58 -11.73
CA VAL A 270 -0.69 -5.86 -10.57
C VAL A 270 -1.65 -4.77 -11.02
N GLU A 271 -1.23 -3.89 -11.93
CA GLU A 271 -2.04 -2.78 -12.44
C GLU A 271 -3.39 -3.23 -13.03
N ARG A 272 -3.40 -4.30 -13.81
CA ARG A 272 -4.62 -4.79 -14.47
C ARG A 272 -5.63 -5.41 -13.51
N ASN A 273 -5.16 -5.98 -12.40
CA ASN A 273 -5.99 -6.87 -11.58
C ASN A 273 -6.28 -6.31 -10.19
N ILE A 274 -5.53 -5.33 -9.69
CA ILE A 274 -5.65 -4.83 -8.31
C ILE A 274 -7.03 -4.24 -7.96
N THR A 275 -7.76 -3.74 -8.96
CA THR A 275 -9.13 -3.21 -8.83
C THR A 275 -10.22 -4.21 -9.21
N THR A 276 -9.85 -5.39 -9.70
CA THR A 276 -10.80 -6.44 -10.07
C THR A 276 -11.51 -6.95 -8.82
N GLU A 277 -12.84 -6.82 -8.79
CA GLU A 277 -13.67 -7.29 -7.67
C GLU A 277 -13.62 -8.83 -7.58
N GLN A 278 -13.42 -9.34 -6.37
CA GLN A 278 -13.33 -10.77 -6.08
C GLN A 278 -14.08 -11.08 -4.78
N THR A 279 -14.77 -12.22 -4.74
CA THR A 279 -15.41 -12.68 -3.50
C THR A 279 -14.33 -13.10 -2.51
N HIS A 280 -13.34 -13.85 -2.98
CA HIS A 280 -12.15 -14.21 -2.22
C HIS A 280 -10.89 -13.97 -3.04
N LEU A 281 -9.82 -13.46 -2.42
CA LEU A 281 -8.58 -13.14 -3.15
C LEU A 281 -7.97 -14.37 -3.85
N CYS A 282 -8.21 -15.57 -3.30
CA CYS A 282 -7.73 -16.83 -3.88
C CYS A 282 -8.48 -17.27 -5.15
N GLU A 283 -9.60 -16.64 -5.49
CA GLU A 283 -10.29 -16.84 -6.77
C GLU A 283 -9.68 -15.96 -7.89
N ALA A 284 -8.84 -14.98 -7.51
CA ALA A 284 -8.15 -14.13 -8.47
C ALA A 284 -7.07 -14.90 -9.23
N ASP A 285 -6.78 -14.43 -10.43
CA ASP A 285 -5.59 -14.86 -11.17
C ASP A 285 -4.32 -14.62 -10.33
N SER A 286 -3.29 -15.40 -10.64
CA SER A 286 -1.97 -15.25 -10.02
C SER A 286 -0.85 -15.40 -11.03
N ILE A 287 0.28 -14.77 -10.74
CA ILE A 287 1.49 -14.85 -11.55
C ILE A 287 2.67 -15.39 -10.73
N PRO A 288 3.59 -16.18 -11.32
CA PRO A 288 4.81 -16.59 -10.64
C PRO A 288 5.67 -15.40 -10.21
N PHE A 289 6.31 -15.52 -9.06
CA PHE A 289 7.25 -14.53 -8.53
C PHE A 289 8.27 -15.23 -7.63
N GLY A 290 9.41 -15.63 -8.23
CA GLY A 290 10.37 -16.51 -7.56
C GLY A 290 9.79 -17.90 -7.33
N THR A 291 9.94 -18.43 -6.11
CA THR A 291 9.30 -19.69 -5.68
C THR A 291 7.84 -19.49 -5.23
N MET A 292 7.37 -18.25 -5.24
CA MET A 292 6.03 -17.87 -4.78
C MET A 292 5.15 -17.42 -5.94
N ARG A 293 3.94 -16.99 -5.62
CA ARG A 293 3.03 -16.37 -6.58
C ARG A 293 2.43 -15.10 -5.99
N ILE A 294 2.10 -14.16 -6.87
CA ILE A 294 1.38 -12.93 -6.52
C ILE A 294 -0.08 -13.09 -6.91
N TRP A 295 -0.98 -12.85 -5.96
CA TRP A 295 -2.40 -12.62 -6.18
C TRP A 295 -2.71 -11.15 -5.96
N THR A 296 -3.63 -10.61 -6.74
CA THR A 296 -4.05 -9.22 -6.59
C THR A 296 -5.53 -9.07 -6.93
N GLY A 297 -6.22 -8.17 -6.24
CA GLY A 297 -7.64 -7.97 -6.42
C GLY A 297 -8.28 -7.19 -5.28
N LYS A 298 -9.57 -6.89 -5.46
CA LYS A 298 -10.38 -6.12 -4.52
C LYS A 298 -11.45 -7.03 -3.90
N SER A 299 -11.33 -7.34 -2.62
CA SER A 299 -12.37 -8.05 -1.86
C SER A 299 -12.80 -7.25 -0.63
N VAL A 300 -11.82 -6.95 0.22
CA VAL A 300 -11.92 -6.13 1.43
C VAL A 300 -11.43 -4.72 1.15
N GLY A 301 -10.22 -4.66 0.61
CA GLY A 301 -9.56 -3.52 0.01
C GLY A 301 -8.78 -4.01 -1.20
N HIS A 302 -8.08 -3.10 -1.86
CA HIS A 302 -7.23 -3.46 -2.99
C HIS A 302 -5.99 -4.14 -2.43
N THR A 303 -5.79 -5.41 -2.76
CA THR A 303 -4.81 -6.25 -2.09
C THR A 303 -3.77 -6.72 -3.09
N VAL A 304 -2.49 -6.64 -2.71
CA VAL A 304 -1.39 -7.36 -3.37
C VAL A 304 -0.85 -8.36 -2.35
N SER A 305 -1.02 -9.65 -2.62
CA SER A 305 -0.57 -10.72 -1.71
C SER A 305 0.42 -11.63 -2.39
N ILE A 306 1.46 -12.00 -1.65
CA ILE A 306 2.45 -13.00 -2.04
C ILE A 306 2.39 -14.19 -1.08
N ARG A 307 2.31 -15.40 -1.64
CA ARG A 307 2.30 -16.67 -0.91
C ARG A 307 2.67 -17.81 -1.86
N GLU A 308 2.94 -19.01 -1.34
CA GLU A 308 3.21 -20.17 -2.20
C GLU A 308 1.92 -20.71 -2.82
N HIS A 309 0.88 -20.86 -1.99
CA HIS A 309 -0.39 -21.45 -2.38
C HIS A 309 -1.56 -20.68 -1.75
N CYS A 310 -2.70 -20.71 -2.43
CA CYS A 310 -3.98 -20.32 -1.88
C CYS A 310 -4.74 -21.60 -1.51
N PRO A 311 -5.18 -21.76 -0.25
CA PRO A 311 -5.99 -22.91 0.15
C PRO A 311 -7.40 -22.87 -0.46
#